data_AF-X0X326-F1
#
_entry.id   AF-X0X326-F1
#
_cell.length_a   1.000
_cell.length_b   1.000
_cell.length_c   1.000
_cell.angle_alpha   90.00
_cell.angle_beta   90.00
_cell.angle_gamma   90.00
#
_symmetry.space_group_name_H-M   'P 1'
#
loop_
_entity.id
_entity.type
_entity.pdbx_description
1 polymer ?
#
loop_
_entity_poly.entity_id
_entity_poly.type
_entity_poly.pdbx_seq_one_letter_code
_entity_poly.pdbx_strand_id
1 'polypeptide(L)'
;ALVSPDNRRLMAEAGLLACLEATPDTILRRLQEWEQKPPSERPLLAGPDPLGRIRELKARRQPLYALADVIVETDSLAPPEVAERVAAGWRKLGAWALGCPLRLTLPEERESAGSGEPVWVEAPSARYPVFVEWGALSRLGERMREVGLAERAFIVTDELVGARHGGRVQHALAEAGFESHSCAVPPVEQSKTLETASRIYDWLISHRAERGQAILALGGGMVGDLAGFVAATFLRGVPLVQLPTSLLA
;
A
#
# COMPACT_ATOMS: atom_id res chain seq x y z
N ALA A 1 4.80 -7.29 -19.71
CA ALA A 1 3.52 -8.03 -19.70
C ALA A 1 2.72 -7.83 -20.99
N LEU A 2 2.34 -6.60 -21.36
CA LEU A 2 1.52 -6.31 -22.57
C LEU A 2 2.15 -6.69 -23.93
N VAL A 3 3.44 -7.04 -23.96
CA VAL A 3 4.12 -7.47 -25.20
C VAL A 3 3.70 -8.90 -25.60
N SER A 4 3.37 -9.75 -24.62
CA SER A 4 2.88 -11.10 -24.88
C SER A 4 1.42 -11.08 -25.34
N PRO A 5 1.06 -11.73 -26.47
CA PRO A 5 -0.33 -11.84 -26.93
C PRO A 5 -1.28 -12.47 -25.89
N ASP A 6 -0.85 -13.53 -25.20
CA ASP A 6 -1.69 -14.24 -24.23
C ASP A 6 -2.02 -13.35 -23.02
N ASN A 7 -1.02 -12.61 -22.53
CA ASN A 7 -1.23 -11.67 -21.44
C ASN A 7 -2.15 -10.52 -21.86
N ARG A 8 -2.04 -10.02 -23.10
CA ARG A 8 -2.95 -8.98 -23.60
C ARG A 8 -4.39 -9.46 -23.59
N ARG A 9 -4.64 -10.69 -24.06
CA ARG A 9 -5.97 -11.28 -24.08
C ARG A 9 -6.54 -11.39 -22.67
N LEU A 10 -5.78 -11.97 -21.74
CA LEU A 10 -6.22 -12.10 -20.35
C LEU A 10 -6.49 -10.75 -19.69
N MET A 11 -5.64 -9.75 -19.95
CA MET A 11 -5.85 -8.41 -19.40
C MET A 11 -7.08 -7.70 -19.98
N ALA A 12 -7.34 -7.86 -21.29
CA ALA A 12 -8.52 -7.30 -21.95
C ALA A 12 -9.81 -7.97 -21.48
N GLU A 13 -9.78 -9.26 -21.14
CA GLU A 13 -10.93 -9.99 -20.58
C GLU A 13 -11.15 -9.67 -19.09
N ALA A 14 -10.10 -9.29 -18.35
CA ALA A 14 -10.15 -9.09 -16.90
C ALA A 14 -10.52 -7.66 -16.46
N GLY A 15 -10.37 -6.64 -17.30
CA GLY A 15 -10.72 -5.28 -16.95
C GLY A 15 -10.15 -4.21 -17.87
N LEU A 16 -10.15 -2.98 -17.37
CA LEU A 16 -9.68 -1.80 -18.10
C LEU A 16 -8.15 -1.73 -18.12
N LEU A 17 -7.60 -1.55 -19.32
CA LEU A 17 -6.19 -1.33 -19.56
C LEU A 17 -5.88 0.17 -19.60
N ALA A 18 -5.07 0.64 -18.65
CA ALA A 18 -4.52 2.00 -18.65
C ALA A 18 -3.04 1.99 -19.05
N CYS A 19 -2.66 2.82 -20.02
CA CYS A 19 -1.28 3.07 -20.42
C CYS A 19 -0.84 4.46 -19.96
N LEU A 20 0.27 4.52 -19.20
CA LEU A 20 0.91 5.78 -18.82
C LEU A 20 1.98 6.11 -19.87
N GLU A 21 1.73 7.17 -20.63
CA GLU A 21 2.56 7.59 -21.75
C GLU A 21 3.46 8.76 -21.33
N ALA A 22 4.71 8.75 -21.81
CA ALA A 22 5.66 9.82 -21.55
C ALA A 22 6.67 9.93 -22.70
N THR A 23 7.13 11.14 -23.04
CA THR A 23 8.19 11.30 -24.03
C THR A 23 9.49 10.59 -23.61
N PRO A 24 10.30 10.09 -24.56
CA PRO A 24 11.60 9.47 -24.24
C PRO A 24 12.48 10.33 -23.34
N ASP A 25 12.45 11.64 -23.55
CA ASP A 25 13.21 12.64 -22.80
C ASP A 25 12.69 12.77 -21.35
N THR A 26 11.36 12.80 -21.14
CA THR A 26 10.79 12.76 -19.78
C THR A 26 11.10 11.44 -19.07
N ILE A 27 11.04 10.32 -19.77
CA ILE A 27 11.38 9.01 -19.19
C ILE A 27 12.82 9.07 -18.69
N LEU A 28 13.78 9.42 -19.55
CA LEU A 28 15.20 9.46 -19.19
C LEU A 28 15.46 10.38 -17.99
N ARG A 29 14.91 11.59 -18.01
CA ARG A 29 15.02 12.55 -16.89
C ARG A 29 14.55 11.93 -15.57
N ARG A 30 13.36 11.32 -15.55
CA ARG A 30 12.81 10.66 -14.34
C ARG A 30 13.67 9.50 -13.87
N LEU A 31 14.31 8.76 -14.79
CA LEU A 31 15.23 7.69 -14.41
C LEU A 31 16.49 8.24 -13.73
N GLN A 32 17.05 9.32 -14.27
CA GLN A 32 18.24 9.97 -13.71
C GLN A 32 17.98 10.61 -12.34
N GLU A 33 16.80 11.22 -12.15
CA GLU A 33 16.36 11.73 -10.85
C GLU A 33 16.19 10.60 -9.82
N TRP A 34 15.77 9.42 -10.26
CA TRP A 34 15.56 8.24 -9.41
C TRP A 34 16.86 7.49 -9.06
N GLU A 35 17.86 7.48 -9.95
CA GLU A 35 19.17 6.85 -9.75
C GLU A 35 20.07 7.55 -8.69
N GLN A 36 19.60 8.68 -8.14
CA GLN A 36 20.17 9.28 -6.91
C GLN A 36 19.84 8.47 -5.63
N LYS A 37 19.07 7.38 -5.75
CA LYS A 37 18.80 6.32 -4.75
C LYS A 37 19.47 5.01 -5.22
N PRO A 38 19.77 4.01 -4.35
CA PRO A 38 20.71 2.92 -4.68
C PRO A 38 20.37 2.21 -5.99
N PRO A 39 21.40 1.75 -6.75
CA PRO A 39 21.25 1.46 -8.17
C PRO A 39 20.32 0.27 -8.39
N SER A 40 19.19 0.52 -9.06
CA SER A 40 18.45 -0.53 -9.75
C SER A 40 19.15 -0.79 -11.08
N GLU A 41 19.78 -1.95 -11.27
CA GLU A 41 20.32 -2.32 -12.58
C GLU A 41 19.20 -2.36 -13.63
N ARG A 42 19.42 -1.72 -14.78
CA ARG A 42 18.47 -1.67 -15.90
C ARG A 42 19.10 -2.29 -17.15
N PRO A 43 19.11 -3.64 -17.28
CA PRO A 43 19.80 -4.34 -18.36
C PRO A 43 19.38 -3.88 -19.77
N LEU A 44 18.11 -3.48 -19.96
CA LEU A 44 17.60 -3.02 -21.25
C LEU A 44 18.04 -1.61 -21.64
N LEU A 45 18.56 -0.83 -20.69
CA LEU A 45 19.06 0.54 -20.90
C LEU A 45 20.57 0.65 -20.62
N ALA A 46 21.24 -0.48 -20.37
CA ALA A 46 22.68 -0.52 -20.17
C ALA A 46 23.41 -0.13 -21.46
N GLY A 47 24.43 0.73 -21.34
CA GLY A 47 25.26 1.17 -22.46
C GLY A 47 25.36 2.70 -22.60
N PRO A 48 26.05 3.17 -23.66
CA PRO A 48 26.43 4.58 -23.81
C PRO A 48 25.30 5.51 -24.29
N ASP A 49 24.21 4.97 -24.86
CA ASP A 49 23.06 5.77 -25.34
C ASP A 49 21.71 5.25 -24.82
N PRO A 50 21.37 5.56 -23.56
CA PRO A 50 20.08 5.20 -22.99
C PRO A 50 18.89 5.86 -23.70
N LEU A 51 19.05 7.09 -24.22
CA LEU A 51 17.96 7.83 -24.87
C LEU A 51 17.56 7.18 -26.20
N GLY A 52 18.54 6.85 -27.03
CA GLY A 52 18.31 6.11 -28.28
C GLY A 52 17.64 4.76 -28.01
N ARG A 53 18.05 4.07 -26.93
CA ARG A 53 17.44 2.79 -26.53
C ARG A 53 16.00 2.93 -26.06
N ILE A 54 15.67 3.98 -25.30
CA ILE A 54 14.28 4.30 -24.92
C ILE A 54 13.45 4.57 -26.16
N ARG A 55 13.96 5.37 -27.12
CA ARG A 55 13.28 5.65 -28.39
C ARG A 55 12.98 4.38 -29.19
N GLU A 56 13.95 3.49 -29.32
CA GLU A 56 13.79 2.21 -30.02
C GLU A 56 12.75 1.30 -29.34
N LEU A 57 12.85 1.15 -28.00
CA LEU A 57 11.92 0.34 -27.22
C LEU A 57 10.49 0.87 -27.31
N LYS A 58 10.33 2.20 -27.24
CA LYS A 58 9.03 2.85 -27.36
C LYS A 58 8.48 2.69 -28.78
N ALA A 59 9.25 2.95 -29.82
CA ALA A 59 8.82 2.77 -31.21
C ALA A 59 8.33 1.33 -31.47
N ARG A 60 9.05 0.32 -30.96
CA ARG A 60 8.67 -1.09 -31.11
C ARG A 60 7.38 -1.46 -30.36
N ARG A 61 7.10 -0.81 -29.23
CA ARG A 61 5.99 -1.17 -28.33
C ARG A 61 4.78 -0.25 -28.48
N GLN A 62 4.93 0.93 -29.10
CA GLN A 62 3.86 1.92 -29.26
C GLN A 62 2.59 1.35 -29.90
N PRO A 63 2.66 0.49 -30.94
CA PRO A 63 1.46 -0.10 -31.52
C PRO A 63 0.67 -0.95 -30.53
N LEU A 64 1.33 -1.53 -29.53
CA LEU A 64 0.71 -2.34 -28.48
C LEU A 64 0.15 -1.47 -27.35
N TYR A 65 0.84 -0.38 -27.01
CA TYR A 65 0.40 0.57 -25.99
C TYR A 65 -0.84 1.35 -26.43
N ALA A 66 -0.94 1.65 -27.73
CA ALA A 66 -2.10 2.29 -28.33
C ALA A 66 -3.39 1.46 -28.25
N LEU A 67 -3.31 0.17 -27.89
CA LEU A 67 -4.47 -0.70 -27.67
C LEU A 67 -5.08 -0.56 -26.28
N ALA A 68 -4.51 0.25 -25.39
CA ALA A 68 -5.06 0.49 -24.07
C ALA A 68 -6.37 1.28 -24.14
N ASP A 69 -7.32 0.95 -23.27
CA ASP A 69 -8.61 1.63 -23.17
C ASP A 69 -8.46 3.09 -22.71
N VAL A 70 -7.46 3.35 -21.85
CA VAL A 70 -7.13 4.69 -21.36
C VAL A 70 -5.66 4.96 -21.58
N ILE A 71 -5.33 6.07 -22.23
CA ILE A 71 -3.97 6.56 -22.37
C ILE A 71 -3.84 7.86 -21.57
N VAL A 72 -2.90 7.90 -20.63
CA VAL A 72 -2.62 9.08 -19.81
C VAL A 72 -1.24 9.60 -20.14
N GLU A 73 -1.17 10.74 -20.81
CA GLU A 73 0.08 11.49 -21.00
C GLU A 73 0.53 12.06 -19.67
N THR A 74 1.75 11.71 -19.25
CA THR A 74 2.25 12.02 -17.92
C THR A 74 3.34 13.07 -17.91
N ASP A 75 3.79 13.58 -19.06
CA ASP A 75 4.99 14.44 -19.18
C ASP A 75 5.00 15.64 -18.23
N SER A 76 3.84 16.26 -18.02
CA SER A 76 3.66 17.46 -17.20
C SER A 76 2.82 17.22 -15.94
N LEU A 77 2.57 15.97 -15.56
CA LEU A 77 1.69 15.61 -14.44
C LEU A 77 2.49 15.09 -13.24
N ALA A 78 2.10 15.53 -12.04
CA ALA A 78 2.52 14.93 -10.79
C ALA A 78 1.79 13.58 -10.55
N PRO A 79 2.36 12.66 -9.76
CA PRO A 79 1.75 11.35 -9.52
C PRO A 79 0.27 11.37 -9.05
N PRO A 80 -0.17 12.31 -8.18
CA PRO A 80 -1.59 12.40 -7.81
C PRO A 80 -2.50 12.75 -8.99
N GLU A 81 -2.05 13.63 -9.89
CA GLU A 81 -2.81 14.03 -11.08
C GLU A 81 -2.91 12.90 -12.09
N VAL A 82 -1.84 12.10 -12.24
CA VAL A 82 -1.86 10.88 -13.06
C VAL A 82 -2.89 9.90 -12.50
N ALA A 83 -2.91 9.68 -11.19
CA ALA A 83 -3.86 8.78 -10.53
C ALA A 83 -5.31 9.23 -10.75
N GLU A 84 -5.60 10.53 -10.58
CA GLU A 84 -6.93 11.11 -10.87
C GLU A 84 -7.35 10.88 -12.32
N ARG A 85 -6.42 11.03 -13.27
CA ARG A 85 -6.72 10.87 -14.69
C ARG A 85 -6.99 9.42 -15.09
N VAL A 86 -6.28 8.46 -14.48
CA VAL A 86 -6.60 7.02 -14.60
C VAL A 86 -7.97 6.73 -14.00
N ALA A 87 -8.25 7.23 -12.79
CA ALA A 87 -9.56 7.05 -12.14
C ALA A 87 -10.70 7.67 -12.94
N ALA A 88 -10.47 8.82 -13.60
CA ALA A 88 -11.44 9.45 -14.49
C ALA A 88 -11.68 8.62 -15.77
N GLY A 89 -10.63 8.05 -16.35
CA GLY A 89 -10.75 7.12 -17.49
C GLY A 89 -11.57 5.89 -17.12
N TRP A 90 -11.31 5.30 -15.95
CA TRP A 90 -12.12 4.21 -15.41
C TRP A 90 -13.59 4.60 -15.22
N ARG A 91 -13.87 5.75 -14.60
CA ARG A 91 -15.24 6.24 -14.39
C ARG A 91 -16.04 6.35 -15.70
N LYS A 92 -15.39 6.78 -16.78
CA LYS A 92 -16.03 6.96 -18.10
C LYS A 92 -16.26 5.63 -18.83
N LEU A 93 -15.28 4.73 -18.81
CA LEU A 93 -15.28 3.52 -19.64
C LEU A 93 -15.71 2.26 -18.89
N GLY A 94 -15.28 2.10 -17.63
CA GLY A 94 -15.62 0.97 -16.77
C GLY A 94 -17.10 0.85 -16.45
N ALA A 95 -17.84 1.97 -16.47
CA ALA A 95 -19.30 1.97 -16.28
C ALA A 95 -20.08 1.44 -17.50
N TRP A 96 -19.50 1.49 -18.70
CA TRP A 96 -20.17 1.10 -19.95
C TRP A 96 -19.76 -0.29 -20.46
N ALA A 97 -18.49 -0.68 -20.29
CA ALA A 97 -17.94 -1.90 -20.88
C ALA A 97 -18.24 -3.20 -20.12
N LEU A 98 -18.51 -3.17 -18.81
CA LEU A 98 -18.61 -4.39 -17.99
C LEU A 98 -20.04 -4.89 -17.75
N GLY A 99 -21.10 -4.16 -18.11
CA GLY A 99 -22.49 -4.49 -17.71
C GLY A 99 -22.73 -4.52 -16.20
N CYS A 100 -21.67 -4.47 -15.41
CA CYS A 100 -21.59 -4.34 -13.97
C CYS A 100 -21.28 -2.87 -13.67
N PRO A 101 -22.23 -2.10 -13.11
CA PRO A 101 -21.89 -0.82 -12.51
C PRO A 101 -21.15 -1.14 -11.21
N LEU A 102 -19.86 -1.46 -11.27
CA LEU A 102 -19.01 -1.30 -10.09
C LEU A 102 -18.85 0.21 -9.90
N ARG A 103 -19.88 0.84 -9.32
CA ARG A 103 -19.85 2.22 -8.83
C ARG A 103 -18.68 2.31 -7.85
N LEU A 104 -17.54 2.82 -8.32
CA LEU A 104 -16.65 3.55 -7.45
C LEU A 104 -17.34 4.88 -7.15
N THR A 105 -18.27 4.85 -6.20
CA THR A 105 -18.77 6.07 -5.56
C THR A 105 -17.58 6.75 -4.90
N LEU A 106 -17.42 8.04 -5.21
CA LEU A 106 -16.48 8.94 -4.56
C LEU A 106 -16.80 9.00 -3.05
N PRO A 107 -15.85 9.39 -2.19
CA PRO A 107 -15.98 9.29 -0.73
C PRO A 107 -17.23 9.93 -0.15
N GLU A 108 -17.79 10.95 -0.82
CA GLU A 108 -18.98 11.67 -0.35
C GLU A 108 -20.26 10.82 -0.33
N GLU A 109 -20.32 9.70 -1.07
CA GLU A 109 -21.51 8.83 -1.14
C GLU A 109 -21.33 7.47 -0.43
N ARG A 110 -20.23 7.28 0.32
CA ARG A 110 -19.77 5.95 0.77
C ARG A 110 -19.83 5.67 2.27
N GLU A 111 -20.49 6.51 3.07
CA GLU A 111 -20.73 6.19 4.49
C GLU A 111 -21.59 4.91 4.69
N SER A 112 -22.14 4.29 3.64
CA SER A 112 -23.04 3.14 3.80
C SER A 112 -22.91 1.97 2.79
N ALA A 113 -21.88 1.90 1.93
CA ALA A 113 -21.89 0.92 0.81
C ALA A 113 -20.57 0.19 0.51
N GLY A 114 -19.87 -0.26 1.54
CA GLY A 114 -19.07 -1.49 1.47
C GLY A 114 -19.67 -2.45 2.49
N SER A 115 -20.02 -3.68 2.11
CA SER A 115 -20.37 -4.69 3.09
C SER A 115 -19.18 -4.79 4.03
N GLY A 116 -19.29 -4.28 5.26
CA GLY A 116 -18.23 -4.29 6.27
C GLY A 116 -17.86 -5.70 6.74
N GLU A 117 -18.05 -6.70 5.89
CA GLU A 117 -17.77 -8.09 6.11
C GLU A 117 -16.29 -8.34 5.80
N PRO A 118 -15.56 -9.00 6.70
CA PRO A 118 -14.17 -9.35 6.47
C PRO A 118 -14.04 -10.51 5.49
N VAL A 119 -12.95 -10.51 4.74
CA VAL A 119 -12.44 -11.73 4.10
C VAL A 119 -11.72 -12.54 5.18
N TRP A 120 -12.20 -13.75 5.47
CA TRP A 120 -11.54 -14.63 6.42
C TRP A 120 -10.36 -15.35 5.76
N VAL A 121 -9.20 -15.25 6.39
CA VAL A 121 -8.02 -16.03 6.00
C VAL A 121 -7.86 -17.18 6.97
N GLU A 122 -7.74 -18.39 6.43
CA GLU A 122 -7.44 -19.61 7.19
C GLU A 122 -5.99 -20.02 6.91
N ALA A 123 -5.17 -19.98 7.95
CA ALA A 123 -3.80 -20.49 7.95
C ALA A 123 -3.71 -21.69 8.91
N PRO A 124 -2.70 -22.57 8.77
CA PRO A 124 -2.55 -23.74 9.65
C PRO A 124 -2.49 -23.39 11.14
N SER A 125 -2.02 -22.20 11.49
CA SER A 125 -1.81 -21.75 12.87
C SER A 125 -2.86 -20.75 13.37
N ALA A 126 -3.69 -20.17 12.50
CA ALA A 126 -4.62 -19.10 12.88
C ALA A 126 -5.70 -18.86 11.83
N ARG A 127 -6.84 -18.33 12.29
CA ARG A 127 -7.88 -17.73 11.43
C ARG A 127 -8.04 -16.27 11.81
N TYR A 128 -8.02 -15.37 10.83
CA TYR A 128 -8.14 -13.94 11.09
C TYR A 128 -8.92 -13.21 9.98
N PRO A 129 -9.60 -12.10 10.33
CA PRO A 129 -10.32 -11.29 9.36
C PRO A 129 -9.38 -10.29 8.66
N VAL A 130 -9.62 -10.07 7.36
CA VAL A 130 -9.01 -9.00 6.56
C VAL A 130 -10.11 -8.05 6.11
N PHE A 131 -10.01 -6.80 6.53
CA PHE A 131 -10.95 -5.75 6.16
C PHE A 131 -10.35 -4.86 5.07
N VAL A 132 -11.07 -4.72 3.96
CA VAL A 132 -10.68 -3.81 2.86
C VAL A 132 -11.84 -2.87 2.60
N GLU A 133 -11.77 -1.68 3.19
CA GLU A 133 -12.82 -0.67 3.10
C GLU A 133 -12.23 0.73 2.94
N TRP A 134 -13.00 1.63 2.32
CA TRP A 134 -12.64 3.04 2.25
C TRP A 134 -12.78 3.66 3.63
N GLY A 135 -11.76 4.39 4.07
CA GLY A 135 -11.77 4.99 5.39
C GLY A 135 -11.58 4.00 6.54
N ALA A 136 -11.13 2.76 6.30
CA ALA A 136 -10.98 1.70 7.31
C ALA A 136 -10.39 2.14 8.67
N LEU A 137 -9.44 3.08 8.66
CA LEU A 137 -8.83 3.60 9.89
C LEU A 137 -9.85 4.22 10.86
N SER A 138 -10.92 4.87 10.39
CA SER A 138 -11.93 5.46 11.29
C SER A 138 -12.75 4.39 12.03
N ARG A 139 -12.83 3.18 11.49
CA ARG A 139 -13.55 2.05 12.09
C ARG A 139 -12.64 1.09 12.85
N LEU A 140 -11.33 1.35 12.86
CA LEU A 140 -10.33 0.47 13.43
C LEU A 140 -10.66 0.06 14.87
N GLY A 141 -10.99 1.03 15.72
CA GLY A 141 -11.32 0.77 17.12
C GLY A 141 -12.57 -0.11 17.29
N GLU A 142 -13.60 0.09 16.46
CA GLU A 142 -14.79 -0.78 16.43
C GLU A 142 -14.41 -2.21 16.07
N ARG A 143 -13.64 -2.41 14.99
CA ARG A 143 -13.20 -3.73 14.54
C ARG A 143 -12.35 -4.45 15.57
N MET A 144 -11.44 -3.74 16.22
CA MET A 144 -10.61 -4.32 17.28
C MET A 144 -11.46 -4.80 18.46
N ARG A 145 -12.53 -4.06 18.80
CA ARG A 145 -13.47 -4.46 19.84
C ARG A 145 -14.32 -5.66 19.43
N GLU A 146 -14.80 -5.71 18.18
CA GLU A 146 -15.54 -6.85 17.63
C GLU A 146 -14.73 -8.16 17.70
N VAL A 147 -13.41 -8.08 17.51
CA VAL A 147 -12.48 -9.22 17.61
C VAL A 147 -12.12 -9.55 19.08
N GLY A 148 -12.49 -8.69 20.04
CA GLY A 148 -12.24 -8.91 21.47
C GLY A 148 -10.81 -8.59 21.91
N LEU A 149 -10.13 -7.64 21.27
CA LEU A 149 -8.82 -7.19 21.71
C LEU A 149 -8.91 -6.33 22.98
N ALA A 150 -7.87 -6.38 23.82
CA ALA A 150 -7.80 -5.57 25.03
C ALA A 150 -7.77 -4.07 24.69
N GLU A 151 -8.34 -3.25 25.58
CA GLU A 151 -8.52 -1.78 25.44
C GLU A 151 -7.19 -0.97 25.52
N ARG A 152 -6.05 -1.60 25.20
CA ARG A 152 -4.74 -0.97 25.15
C ARG A 152 -3.92 -1.48 23.96
N ALA A 153 -3.38 -0.55 23.17
CA ALA A 153 -2.74 -0.82 21.90
C ALA A 153 -1.39 -0.09 21.76
N PHE A 154 -0.42 -0.74 21.10
CA PHE A 154 0.92 -0.21 20.88
C PHE A 154 1.19 -0.10 19.39
N ILE A 155 1.22 1.12 18.86
CA ILE A 155 1.42 1.40 17.45
C ILE A 155 2.92 1.44 17.17
N VAL A 156 3.39 0.60 16.26
CA VAL A 156 4.72 0.65 15.66
C VAL A 156 4.56 1.15 14.24
N THR A 157 5.26 2.23 13.90
CA THR A 157 5.18 2.90 12.59
C THR A 157 6.54 3.39 12.15
N ASP A 158 6.72 3.68 10.86
CA ASP A 158 7.82 4.53 10.44
C ASP A 158 7.49 6.02 10.63
N GLU A 159 8.51 6.87 10.66
CA GLU A 159 8.39 8.32 10.87
C GLU A 159 7.49 9.03 9.83
N LEU A 160 7.55 8.62 8.55
CA LEU A 160 6.82 9.28 7.48
C LEU A 160 5.33 8.91 7.50
N VAL A 161 5.04 7.62 7.71
CA VAL A 161 3.66 7.12 7.86
C VAL A 161 3.06 7.62 9.16
N GLY A 162 3.82 7.60 10.25
CA GLY A 162 3.38 8.06 11.57
C GLY A 162 2.95 9.52 11.53
N ALA A 163 3.74 10.39 10.88
CA ALA A 163 3.40 11.80 10.71
C ALA A 163 2.08 12.03 9.92
N ARG A 164 1.72 11.13 9.01
CA ARG A 164 0.51 11.26 8.16
C ARG A 164 -0.73 10.59 8.74
N HIS A 165 -0.56 9.44 9.38
CA HIS A 165 -1.66 8.55 9.74
C HIS A 165 -1.73 8.26 11.25
N GLY A 166 -0.65 8.44 12.00
CA GLY A 166 -0.58 8.09 13.42
C GLY A 166 -1.66 8.79 14.26
N GLY A 167 -1.83 10.10 14.09
CA GLY A 167 -2.86 10.86 14.80
C GLY A 167 -4.29 10.37 14.49
N ARG A 168 -4.57 9.98 13.24
CA ARG A 168 -5.87 9.42 12.85
C ARG A 168 -6.14 8.06 13.50
N VAL A 169 -5.11 7.21 13.57
CA VAL A 169 -5.19 5.89 14.22
C VAL A 169 -5.44 6.06 15.72
N GLN A 170 -4.65 6.90 16.39
CA GLN A 170 -4.83 7.14 17.83
C GLN A 170 -6.21 7.73 18.15
N HIS A 171 -6.72 8.64 17.30
CA HIS A 171 -8.06 9.20 17.47
C HIS A 171 -9.15 8.12 17.35
N ALA A 172 -9.13 7.30 16.30
CA ALA A 172 -10.11 6.24 16.10
C ALA A 172 -10.08 5.17 17.22
N LEU A 173 -8.89 4.89 17.76
CA LEU A 173 -8.73 4.02 18.92
C LEU A 173 -9.34 4.65 20.18
N ALA A 174 -9.06 5.93 20.43
CA ALA A 174 -9.56 6.65 21.59
C ALA A 174 -11.09 6.79 21.58
N GLU A 175 -11.70 7.04 20.40
CA GLU A 175 -13.17 7.04 20.25
C GLU A 175 -13.79 5.69 20.60
N ALA A 176 -13.05 4.61 20.37
CA ALA A 176 -13.42 3.27 20.80
C ALA A 176 -12.94 2.91 22.22
N GLY A 177 -12.48 3.87 23.02
CA GLY A 177 -12.07 3.64 24.41
C GLY A 177 -10.74 2.90 24.58
N PHE A 178 -9.94 2.76 23.52
CA PHE A 178 -8.61 2.17 23.61
C PHE A 178 -7.58 3.23 24.04
N GLU A 179 -6.78 2.92 25.04
CA GLU A 179 -5.54 3.64 25.31
C GLU A 179 -4.50 3.24 24.26
N SER A 180 -3.81 4.21 23.63
CA SER A 180 -2.82 3.91 22.60
C SER A 180 -1.52 4.69 22.76
N HIS A 181 -0.40 3.99 22.56
CA HIS A 181 0.96 4.55 22.54
C HIS A 181 1.58 4.35 21.16
N SER A 182 2.43 5.27 20.70
CA SER A 182 3.06 5.18 19.39
C SER A 182 4.58 5.23 19.48
N CYS A 183 5.24 4.32 18.74
CA CYS A 183 6.69 4.26 18.55
C CYS A 183 7.00 4.42 17.06
N ALA A 184 7.79 5.44 16.73
CA ALA A 184 8.26 5.65 15.36
C ALA A 184 9.69 5.08 15.20
N VAL A 185 9.91 4.38 14.09
CA VAL A 185 11.23 3.88 13.68
C VAL A 185 11.68 4.56 12.37
N PRO A 186 12.99 4.59 12.06
CA PRO A 186 13.46 5.18 10.82
C PRO A 186 12.90 4.46 9.58
N PRO A 187 12.54 5.19 8.51
CA PRO A 187 11.84 4.65 7.33
C PRO A 187 12.79 3.99 6.31
N VAL A 188 13.66 3.07 6.74
CA VAL A 188 14.62 2.38 5.86
C VAL A 188 14.63 0.87 6.10
N GLU A 189 14.82 0.08 5.03
CA GLU A 189 14.90 -1.39 5.13
C GLU A 189 16.06 -1.84 6.03
N GLN A 190 17.14 -1.05 6.07
CA GLN A 190 18.29 -1.24 6.95
C GLN A 190 17.94 -1.13 8.44
N SER A 191 16.74 -0.64 8.79
CA SER A 191 16.22 -0.64 10.16
C SER A 191 15.52 -1.95 10.52
N LYS A 192 15.44 -2.95 9.62
CA LYS A 192 15.07 -4.33 9.98
C LYS A 192 16.23 -5.03 10.68
N THR A 193 16.52 -4.61 11.90
CA THR A 193 17.60 -5.19 12.70
C THR A 193 17.09 -5.60 14.07
N LEU A 194 17.82 -6.53 14.70
CA LEU A 194 17.57 -6.89 16.09
C LEU A 194 17.77 -5.71 17.05
N GLU A 195 18.62 -4.74 16.69
CA GLU A 195 18.80 -3.52 17.46
C GLU A 195 17.53 -2.67 17.47
N THR A 196 16.90 -2.47 16.30
CA THR A 196 15.62 -1.75 16.22
C THR A 196 14.51 -2.52 16.94
N ALA A 197 14.46 -3.85 16.81
CA ALA A 197 13.53 -4.67 17.60
C ALA A 197 13.77 -4.53 19.11
N SER A 198 15.03 -4.48 19.56
CA SER A 198 15.40 -4.26 20.96
C SER A 198 14.89 -2.93 21.49
N ARG A 199 15.01 -1.85 20.70
CA ARG A 199 14.47 -0.53 21.05
C ARG A 199 12.95 -0.56 21.21
N ILE A 200 12.25 -1.34 20.38
CA ILE A 200 10.80 -1.52 20.50
C ILE A 200 10.49 -2.31 21.78
N TYR A 201 11.25 -3.35 22.13
CA TYR A 201 11.07 -4.05 23.41
C TYR A 201 11.24 -3.13 24.61
N ASP A 202 12.30 -2.32 24.64
CA ASP A 202 12.53 -1.36 25.73
C ASP A 202 11.38 -0.35 25.84
N TRP A 203 10.85 0.09 24.70
CA TRP A 203 9.69 0.98 24.65
C TRP A 203 8.42 0.28 25.18
N LEU A 204 8.12 -0.96 24.75
CA LEU A 204 6.99 -1.75 25.26
C LEU A 204 7.10 -1.98 26.78
N ILE A 205 8.29 -2.31 27.27
CA ILE A 205 8.56 -2.51 28.70
C ILE A 205 8.34 -1.22 29.49
N SER A 206 8.85 -0.09 28.99
CA SER A 206 8.69 1.20 29.68
C SER A 206 7.23 1.65 29.78
N HIS A 207 6.39 1.25 28.83
CA HIS A 207 4.93 1.48 28.86
C HIS A 207 4.15 0.36 29.57
N ARG A 208 4.84 -0.64 30.12
CA ARG A 208 4.24 -1.80 30.81
C ARG A 208 3.26 -2.55 29.92
N ALA A 209 3.66 -2.85 28.69
CA ALA A 209 2.87 -3.68 27.79
C ALA A 209 2.67 -5.08 28.35
N GLU A 210 1.45 -5.61 28.26
CA GLU A 210 1.08 -6.92 28.76
C GLU A 210 0.65 -7.87 27.63
N ARG A 211 0.61 -9.17 27.92
CA ARG A 211 0.44 -10.22 26.91
C ARG A 211 -0.87 -10.14 26.11
N GLY A 212 -1.94 -9.63 26.71
CA GLY A 212 -3.25 -9.50 26.06
C GLY A 212 -3.40 -8.24 25.18
N GLN A 213 -2.41 -7.34 25.21
CA GLN A 213 -2.48 -6.04 24.54
C GLN A 213 -1.89 -6.14 23.13
N ALA A 214 -2.50 -5.44 22.18
CA ALA A 214 -2.17 -5.61 20.77
C ALA A 214 -1.03 -4.68 20.33
N ILE A 215 -0.15 -5.20 19.47
CA ILE A 215 0.77 -4.39 18.68
C ILE A 215 0.13 -4.10 17.32
N LEU A 216 0.09 -2.83 16.93
CA LEU A 216 -0.45 -2.35 15.66
C LEU A 216 0.72 -1.97 14.75
N ALA A 217 0.87 -2.66 13.63
CA ALA A 217 1.91 -2.39 12.64
C ALA A 217 1.36 -1.43 11.57
N LEU A 218 1.60 -0.13 11.74
CA LEU A 218 1.16 0.92 10.82
C LEU A 218 2.28 1.27 9.85
N GLY A 219 2.24 0.75 8.63
CA GLY A 219 3.27 1.03 7.64
C GLY A 219 3.27 0.06 6.46
N GLY A 220 4.32 0.13 5.65
CA GLY A 220 4.55 -0.86 4.59
C GLY A 220 5.13 -2.17 5.13
N GLY A 221 5.53 -3.07 4.23
CA GLY A 221 6.05 -4.39 4.59
C GLY A 221 7.25 -4.35 5.53
N MET A 222 8.02 -3.26 5.50
CA MET A 222 9.14 -3.08 6.44
C MET A 222 8.68 -3.06 7.90
N VAL A 223 7.72 -2.20 8.21
CA VAL A 223 7.12 -2.08 9.55
C VAL A 223 6.35 -3.34 9.89
N GLY A 224 5.61 -3.91 8.93
CA GLY A 224 4.83 -5.14 9.11
C GLY A 224 5.69 -6.32 9.57
N ASP A 225 6.84 -6.55 8.92
CA ASP A 225 7.78 -7.61 9.30
C ASP A 225 8.41 -7.36 10.67
N LEU A 226 8.89 -6.14 10.92
CA LEU A 226 9.57 -5.77 12.16
C LEU A 226 8.62 -5.89 13.36
N ALA A 227 7.45 -5.27 13.27
CA ALA A 227 6.42 -5.33 14.31
C ALA A 227 5.87 -6.75 14.47
N GLY A 228 5.73 -7.50 13.37
CA GLY A 228 5.31 -8.91 13.42
C GLY A 228 6.32 -9.79 14.16
N PHE A 229 7.61 -9.61 13.90
CA PHE A 229 8.67 -10.30 14.64
C PHE A 229 8.63 -9.94 16.14
N VAL A 230 8.54 -8.64 16.46
CA VAL A 230 8.42 -8.17 17.86
C VAL A 230 7.20 -8.78 18.54
N ALA A 231 6.03 -8.79 17.88
CA ALA A 231 4.80 -9.34 18.44
C ALA A 231 4.91 -10.85 18.69
N ALA A 232 5.59 -11.59 17.82
CA ALA A 232 5.77 -13.03 17.96
C ALA A 232 6.70 -13.42 19.13
N THR A 233 7.68 -12.58 19.45
CA THR A 233 8.72 -12.88 20.45
C THR A 233 8.47 -12.20 21.81
N PHE A 234 7.88 -11.01 21.82
CA PHE A 234 7.57 -10.27 23.04
C PHE A 234 6.57 -11.05 23.90
N LEU A 235 6.90 -11.26 25.18
CA LEU A 235 6.11 -12.08 26.12
C LEU A 235 5.70 -13.47 25.57
N ARG A 236 6.52 -14.04 24.65
CA ARG A 236 6.26 -15.29 23.93
C ARG A 236 4.98 -15.25 23.06
N GLY A 237 4.67 -14.09 22.50
CA GLY A 237 3.55 -13.89 21.61
C GLY A 237 2.48 -12.99 22.21
N VAL A 238 2.19 -11.89 21.50
CA VAL A 238 1.08 -10.97 21.76
C VAL A 238 0.24 -10.76 20.49
N PRO A 239 -1.02 -10.31 20.60
CA PRO A 239 -1.84 -10.01 19.44
C PRO A 239 -1.19 -8.99 18.50
N LEU A 240 -1.31 -9.23 17.19
CA LEU A 240 -0.79 -8.36 16.13
C LEU A 240 -1.94 -7.91 15.23
N VAL A 241 -1.99 -6.61 14.94
CA VAL A 241 -2.90 -6.01 13.96
C VAL A 241 -2.08 -5.34 12.87
N GLN A 242 -2.23 -5.80 11.62
CA GLN A 242 -1.53 -5.23 10.47
C GLN A 242 -2.36 -4.09 9.86
N LEU A 243 -1.74 -2.93 9.65
CA LEU A 243 -2.33 -1.76 9.00
C LEU A 243 -1.46 -1.38 7.77
N PRO A 244 -1.50 -2.19 6.69
CA PRO A 244 -0.61 -2.03 5.55
C PRO A 244 -0.90 -0.72 4.81
N THR A 245 0.15 0.08 4.58
CA THR A 245 0.06 1.36 3.84
C THR A 245 0.66 1.30 2.44
N SER A 246 1.15 0.13 2.02
CA SER A 246 1.69 -0.12 0.68
C SER A 246 1.01 -1.33 0.04
N LEU A 247 0.79 -1.30 -1.26
CA LEU A 247 0.09 -2.37 -2.01
C LEU A 247 0.77 -3.75 -1.95
N LEU A 248 2.10 -3.78 -1.80
CA LEU A 248 2.87 -5.03 -1.75
C LEU A 248 2.88 -5.70 -0.38
N ALA A 249 2.43 -5.00 0.67
CA ALA A 249 2.44 -5.49 2.04
C ALA A 249 1.18 -6.30 2.37
#